data_AF-A0A957L684-F1
#
_entry.id   AF-A0A957L684-F1
#
_cell.length_a   1.000
_cell.length_b   1.000
_cell.length_c   1.000
_cell.angle_alpha   90.00
_cell.angle_beta   90.00
_cell.angle_gamma   90.00
#
_symmetry.space_group_name_H-M   'P 1'
#
loop_
_entity.id
_entity.type
_entity.pdbx_description
1 polymer ?
#
loop_
_entity_poly.entity_id
_entity_poly.type
_entity_poly.pdbx_seq_one_letter_code
_entity_poly.pdbx_strand_id
1 'polypeptide(L)'
;ERAYEWPTPDAAQWWREVTVAAKPFLLPDSSAPARRADQFANLATTDVRDDIHVCVAQMSKLGLETIVQDLTRPDIELNVCRVVVPGLRHFWRRLGAGRLYDVPVQLGWLPAAKSEAELNEWSLFF
;
A
#
# COMPACT_ATOMS: atom_id res chain seq x y z
N GLU A 1 -2.13 -18.23 18.97
CA GLU A 1 -0.97 -17.48 19.51
C GLU A 1 0.38 -17.80 18.82
N ARG A 2 0.43 -18.03 17.49
CA ARG A 2 1.70 -18.25 16.73
C ARG A 2 1.94 -17.24 15.60
N ALA A 3 1.37 -16.03 15.70
CA ALA A 3 1.42 -15.05 14.61
C ALA A 3 2.82 -14.41 14.37
N TYR A 4 3.85 -14.83 15.11
CA TYR A 4 5.19 -14.23 15.11
C TYR A 4 6.33 -15.27 15.08
N GLU A 5 6.10 -16.51 14.66
CA GLU A 5 7.21 -17.44 14.37
C GLU A 5 7.84 -17.07 13.02
N TRP A 6 9.14 -16.74 13.03
CA TRP A 6 9.90 -16.32 11.85
C TRP A 6 11.00 -17.34 11.49
N PRO A 7 11.16 -17.69 10.19
CA PRO A 7 10.25 -17.35 9.10
C PRO A 7 8.95 -18.17 9.22
N THR A 8 7.82 -17.57 8.84
CA THR A 8 6.58 -18.33 8.70
C THR A 8 6.78 -19.40 7.61
N PRO A 9 6.15 -20.58 7.70
CA PRO A 9 6.23 -21.61 6.67
C PRO A 9 5.96 -21.08 5.26
N ASP A 10 4.96 -20.21 5.12
CA ASP A 10 4.60 -19.57 3.85
C ASP A 10 5.71 -18.67 3.28
N ALA A 11 6.43 -17.91 4.12
CA ALA A 11 7.54 -17.08 3.68
C ALA A 11 8.71 -17.95 3.19
N ALA A 12 9.04 -19.00 3.95
CA ALA A 12 10.07 -19.95 3.55
C ALA A 12 9.71 -20.69 2.25
N GLN A 13 8.43 -21.01 2.05
CA GLN A 13 7.93 -21.59 0.80
C GLN A 13 8.04 -20.60 -0.35
N TRP A 14 7.58 -19.36 -0.17
CA TRP A 14 7.67 -18.29 -1.17
C TRP A 14 9.11 -18.13 -1.69
N TRP A 15 10.10 -17.99 -0.80
CA TRP A 15 11.49 -17.78 -1.21
C TRP A 15 12.12 -18.97 -1.94
N ARG A 16 11.66 -20.20 -1.67
CA ARG A 16 12.20 -21.41 -2.31
C ARG A 16 11.55 -21.69 -3.66
N GLU A 17 10.27 -21.41 -3.79
CA GLU A 17 9.44 -21.97 -4.87
C GLU A 17 8.95 -20.91 -5.87
N VAL A 18 8.79 -19.67 -5.45
CA VAL A 18 8.22 -18.64 -6.31
C VAL A 18 9.29 -18.05 -7.23
N THR A 19 8.98 -18.07 -8.54
CA THR A 19 9.84 -17.52 -9.59
C THR A 19 9.11 -16.42 -10.36
N VAL A 20 9.87 -15.52 -10.98
CA VAL A 20 9.31 -14.48 -11.86
C VAL A 20 8.57 -15.04 -13.07
N ALA A 21 8.91 -16.26 -13.51
CA ALA A 21 8.17 -16.96 -14.57
C ALA A 21 6.77 -17.40 -14.10
N ALA A 22 6.64 -17.86 -12.85
CA ALA A 22 5.36 -18.27 -12.27
C ALA A 22 4.50 -17.08 -11.81
N LYS A 23 5.13 -15.95 -11.45
CA LYS A 23 4.46 -14.73 -10.96
C LYS A 23 4.91 -13.53 -11.81
N PRO A 24 4.38 -13.36 -13.04
CA PRO A 24 4.84 -12.35 -13.99
C PRO A 24 4.62 -10.90 -13.53
N PHE A 25 3.72 -10.66 -12.57
CA PHE A 25 3.51 -9.33 -11.96
C PHE A 25 4.74 -8.81 -11.19
N LEU A 26 5.75 -9.65 -10.95
CA LEU A 26 7.03 -9.24 -10.35
C LEU A 26 7.95 -8.55 -11.35
N LEU A 27 7.66 -8.63 -12.65
CA LEU A 27 8.41 -7.98 -13.72
C LEU A 27 7.61 -6.80 -14.28
N PRO A 28 8.29 -5.78 -14.84
CA PRO A 28 7.61 -4.71 -15.55
C PRO A 28 6.87 -5.26 -16.78
N ASP A 29 5.71 -4.67 -17.06
CA ASP A 29 4.99 -4.94 -18.32
C ASP A 29 5.82 -4.41 -19.50
N SER A 30 6.30 -5.31 -20.36
CA SER A 30 7.11 -4.96 -21.53
C SER A 30 6.34 -4.19 -22.60
N SER A 31 5.00 -4.18 -22.54
CA SER A 31 4.15 -3.39 -23.44
C SER A 31 3.96 -1.95 -22.97
N ALA A 32 4.25 -1.65 -21.70
CA ALA A 32 4.13 -0.32 -21.14
C ALA A 32 5.44 0.48 -21.32
N PRO A 33 5.38 1.78 -21.67
CA PRO A 33 6.57 2.60 -21.71
C PRO A 33 7.16 2.79 -20.31
N ALA A 34 8.49 2.86 -20.23
CA ALA A 34 9.18 3.21 -18.99
C ALA A 34 8.69 4.57 -18.46
N ARG A 35 8.45 4.64 -17.15
CA ARG A 35 8.02 5.88 -16.49
C ARG A 35 9.19 6.85 -16.39
N ARG A 36 8.94 8.13 -16.65
CA ARG A 36 9.93 9.21 -16.51
C ARG A 36 9.61 10.12 -15.32
N ALA A 37 10.63 10.79 -14.79
CA ALA A 37 10.48 11.68 -13.63
C ALA A 37 9.47 12.83 -13.88
N ASP A 38 9.44 13.39 -15.09
CA ASP A 38 8.53 14.48 -15.48
C ASP A 38 7.06 14.06 -15.65
N GLN A 39 6.76 12.76 -15.59
CA GLN A 39 5.38 12.26 -15.53
C GLN A 39 4.78 12.34 -14.12
N PHE A 40 5.57 12.69 -13.11
CA PHE A 40 5.12 12.85 -11.74
C PHE A 40 5.03 14.33 -11.40
N ALA A 41 3.82 14.79 -11.04
CA ALA A 41 3.66 16.14 -10.53
C ALA A 41 4.44 16.29 -9.22
N ASN A 42 5.34 17.28 -9.15
CA ASN A 42 5.99 17.63 -7.90
C ASN A 42 5.01 18.47 -7.06
N LEU A 43 4.55 17.90 -5.96
CA LEU A 43 3.65 18.55 -5.01
C LEU A 43 4.39 19.05 -3.76
N ALA A 44 5.71 18.87 -3.69
CA ALA A 44 6.50 19.31 -2.55
C ALA A 44 6.54 20.85 -2.48
N THR A 45 6.45 21.34 -1.26
CA THR A 45 6.57 22.74 -0.88
C THR A 45 7.92 22.97 -0.22
N THR A 46 8.10 24.14 0.40
CA THR A 46 9.31 24.47 1.19
C THR A 46 9.15 24.21 2.68
N ASP A 47 7.99 23.73 3.14
CA ASP A 47 7.68 23.50 4.55
C ASP A 47 7.00 22.13 4.73
N VAL A 48 7.54 21.30 5.62
CA VAL A 48 7.00 19.97 5.93
C VAL A 48 5.55 20.05 6.43
N ARG A 49 5.17 21.12 7.14
CA ARG A 49 3.79 21.34 7.57
C ARG A 49 2.86 21.46 6.37
N ASP A 50 3.26 22.24 5.36
CA ASP A 50 2.46 22.46 4.17
C ASP A 50 2.37 21.17 3.33
N ASP A 51 3.45 20.39 3.25
CA ASP A 51 3.44 19.07 2.62
C ASP A 51 2.46 18.09 3.30
N ILE A 52 2.38 18.11 4.63
CA ILE A 52 1.38 17.32 5.38
C ILE A 52 -0.03 17.78 5.01
N HIS A 53 -0.28 19.10 4.94
CA HIS A 53 -1.57 19.64 4.53
C HIS A 53 -1.94 19.26 3.09
N VAL A 54 -0.97 19.22 2.17
CA VAL A 54 -1.16 18.72 0.81
C VAL A 54 -1.62 17.26 0.85
N CYS A 55 -0.93 16.39 1.60
CA CYS A 55 -1.31 14.98 1.75
C CYS A 55 -2.73 14.81 2.33
N VAL A 56 -3.07 15.54 3.41
CA VAL A 56 -4.40 15.48 4.03
C VAL A 56 -5.48 15.97 3.06
N ALA A 57 -5.22 17.02 2.30
CA ALA A 57 -6.15 17.53 1.29
C ALA A 57 -6.38 16.52 0.16
N GLN A 58 -5.35 15.78 -0.27
CA GLN A 58 -5.51 14.71 -1.28
C GLN A 58 -6.38 13.57 -0.76
N MET A 59 -6.21 13.15 0.50
CA MET A 59 -7.06 12.12 1.12
C MET A 59 -8.51 12.61 1.22
N SER A 60 -8.72 13.84 1.67
CA SER A 60 -10.06 14.44 1.80
C SER A 60 -10.80 14.52 0.45
N LYS A 61 -10.11 14.88 -0.65
CA LYS A 61 -10.69 14.86 -2.01
C LYS A 61 -11.19 13.48 -2.44
N LEU A 62 -10.64 12.41 -1.88
CA LEU A 62 -11.04 11.02 -2.13
C LEU A 62 -12.07 10.51 -1.11
N GLY A 63 -12.59 11.38 -0.24
CA GLY A 63 -13.51 11.00 0.84
C GLY A 63 -12.86 10.20 1.96
N LEU A 64 -11.54 10.32 2.12
CA LEU A 64 -10.77 9.61 3.15
C LEU A 64 -10.41 10.56 4.30
N GLU A 65 -10.79 10.18 5.51
CA GLU A 65 -10.44 10.91 6.73
C GLU A 65 -9.04 10.53 7.21
N THR A 66 -8.23 11.54 7.58
CA THR A 66 -6.91 11.34 8.17
C THR A 66 -6.98 11.59 9.68
N ILE A 67 -6.69 10.56 10.46
CA ILE A 67 -6.68 10.58 11.92
C ILE A 67 -5.23 10.47 12.39
N VAL A 68 -4.83 11.35 13.31
CA VAL A 68 -3.49 11.34 13.90
C VAL A 68 -3.59 11.14 15.40
N GLN A 69 -2.86 10.16 15.91
CA GLN A 69 -2.66 9.97 17.34
C GLN A 69 -1.23 10.31 17.70
N ASP A 70 -1.07 11.26 18.63
CA ASP A 70 0.21 11.51 19.28
C ASP A 70 0.53 10.39 20.26
N LEU A 71 1.70 9.78 20.07
CA LEU A 71 2.25 8.70 20.90
C LEU A 71 3.57 9.15 21.56
N THR A 72 3.85 10.45 21.54
CA THR A 72 5.05 11.03 22.15
C THR A 72 5.06 10.75 23.64
N ARG A 73 6.20 10.25 24.11
CA ARG A 73 6.44 9.96 25.52
C ARG A 73 7.21 11.12 26.14
N PRO A 74 6.77 11.69 27.27
CA PRO A 74 7.41 12.88 27.84
C PRO A 74 8.85 12.62 28.32
N ASP A 75 9.19 11.36 28.58
CA ASP A 75 10.53 10.91 28.96
C ASP A 75 11.45 10.59 27.78
N ILE A 76 10.98 10.76 26.53
CA ILE A 76 11.73 10.49 25.31
C ILE A 76 11.69 11.73 24.41
N GLU A 77 12.84 12.26 24.00
CA GLU A 77 12.94 13.48 23.16
C GLU A 77 12.46 13.28 21.70
N LEU A 78 11.95 12.08 21.37
CA LEU A 78 11.51 11.72 20.03
C LEU A 78 9.99 11.78 19.92
N ASN A 79 9.51 12.63 19.02
CA ASN A 79 8.10 12.70 18.66
C ASN A 79 7.69 11.43 17.90
N VAL A 80 6.61 10.78 18.34
CA VAL A 80 6.05 9.59 17.68
C VAL A 80 4.57 9.82 17.44
N CYS A 81 4.10 9.57 16.22
CA CYS A 81 2.68 9.60 15.92
C CYS A 81 2.26 8.35 15.16
N ARG A 82 0.97 8.02 15.27
CA ARG A 82 0.31 7.02 14.43
C ARG A 82 -0.72 7.71 13.56
N VAL A 83 -0.53 7.64 12.25
CA VAL A 83 -1.49 8.12 11.27
C VAL A 83 -2.35 6.95 10.80
N VAL A 84 -3.66 7.14 10.84
CA VAL A 84 -4.65 6.15 10.40
C VAL A 84 -5.57 6.82 9.39
N VAL A 85 -5.76 6.18 8.24
CA VAL A 85 -6.71 6.62 7.21
C VAL A 85 -7.66 5.44 6.92
N PRO A 86 -8.84 5.40 7.57
CA PRO A 86 -9.81 4.34 7.33
C PRO A 86 -10.14 4.21 5.84
N GLY A 87 -10.11 2.98 5.33
CA GLY A 87 -10.32 2.68 3.92
C GLY A 87 -9.04 2.45 3.11
N LEU A 88 -7.89 3.03 3.50
CA LEU A 88 -6.61 2.66 2.88
C LEU A 88 -6.28 1.18 3.14
N ARG A 89 -5.54 0.58 2.21
CA ARG A 89 -5.25 -0.85 2.22
C ARG A 89 -3.84 -1.10 2.73
N HIS A 90 -3.74 -1.93 3.77
CA HIS A 90 -2.46 -2.52 4.12
C HIS A 90 -2.05 -3.52 3.03
N PHE A 91 -0.75 -3.70 2.80
CA PHE A 91 -0.24 -4.69 1.85
C PHE A 91 -0.35 -6.15 2.35
N TRP A 92 -0.77 -6.34 3.61
CA TRP A 92 -1.06 -7.67 4.15
C TRP A 92 -2.43 -8.13 3.68
N ARG A 93 -2.63 -9.45 3.65
CA ARG A 93 -3.82 -10.12 3.10
C ARG A 93 -5.09 -9.86 3.93
N ARG A 94 -5.63 -8.64 3.85
CA ARG A 94 -6.92 -8.21 4.41
C ARG A 94 -7.87 -7.97 3.23
N LEU A 95 -8.72 -8.95 2.94
CA LEU A 95 -9.44 -9.06 1.68
C LEU A 95 -10.87 -8.51 1.69
N GLY A 96 -11.27 -7.82 2.76
CA GLY A 96 -12.60 -7.20 2.85
C GLY A 96 -12.85 -6.19 1.71
N ALA A 97 -14.11 -5.94 1.39
CA ALA A 97 -14.54 -5.04 0.31
C ALA A 97 -13.94 -3.61 0.38
N GLY A 98 -14.10 -2.86 -0.70
CA GLY A 98 -13.68 -1.46 -0.84
C GLY A 98 -12.48 -1.29 -1.78
N ARG A 99 -11.59 -0.34 -1.46
CA ARG A 99 -10.51 0.14 -2.35
C ARG A 99 -9.64 -0.95 -3.01
N LEU A 100 -9.49 -2.12 -2.37
CA LEU A 100 -8.74 -3.26 -2.95
C LEU A 100 -9.35 -3.74 -4.28
N TYR A 101 -10.67 -3.68 -4.42
CA TYR A 101 -11.42 -4.13 -5.59
C TYR A 101 -11.80 -2.96 -6.51
N ASP A 102 -12.17 -1.82 -5.91
CA ASP A 102 -12.75 -0.69 -6.65
C ASP A 102 -11.69 0.14 -7.40
N VAL A 103 -10.53 0.39 -6.78
CA VAL A 103 -9.51 1.30 -7.32
C VAL A 103 -8.89 0.80 -8.63
N PRO A 104 -8.54 -0.50 -8.80
CA PRO A 104 -8.03 -1.00 -10.07
C PRO A 104 -8.99 -0.77 -11.25
N VAL A 105 -10.31 -0.81 -11.01
CA VAL A 105 -11.32 -0.54 -12.04
C VAL A 105 -11.43 0.96 -12.31
N GLN A 106 -11.50 1.78 -11.27
CA GLN A 106 -11.57 3.25 -11.38
C GLN A 106 -10.37 3.84 -12.13
N LEU A 107 -9.18 3.25 -11.97
CA LEU A 107 -7.95 3.64 -12.68
C LEU A 107 -7.82 3.02 -14.07
N GLY A 108 -8.75 2.16 -14.49
CA GLY A 108 -8.72 1.49 -15.78
C GLY A 108 -7.66 0.38 -15.90
N TRP A 109 -7.09 -0.09 -14.79
CA TRP A 109 -6.13 -1.20 -14.79
C TRP A 109 -6.82 -2.55 -15.03
N LEU A 110 -8.07 -2.69 -14.58
CA LEU A 110 -8.91 -3.85 -14.81
C LEU A 110 -10.26 -3.43 -15.40
N PRO A 111 -10.84 -4.21 -16.32
CA PRO A 111 -12.16 -3.92 -16.87
C PRO A 111 -13.30 -4.16 -15.87
N ALA A 112 -13.07 -5.02 -14.86
CA ALA A 112 -14.02 -5.33 -13.79
C ALA A 112 -13.28 -5.73 -12.51
N ALA A 113 -13.97 -5.63 -11.37
CA ALA A 113 -13.42 -6.05 -10.09
C ALA A 113 -13.24 -7.57 -10.06
N LYS A 114 -12.09 -8.03 -9.54
CA LYS A 114 -11.86 -9.44 -9.25
C LYS A 114 -12.70 -9.91 -8.08
N SER A 115 -13.00 -11.20 -8.03
CA SER A 115 -13.47 -11.87 -6.81
C SER A 115 -12.32 -12.08 -5.82
N GLU A 116 -12.66 -12.34 -4.56
CA GLU A 116 -11.67 -12.63 -3.51
C GLU A 116 -10.79 -13.84 -3.85
N ALA A 117 -11.37 -14.85 -4.52
CA ALA A 117 -10.66 -16.07 -4.94
C ALA A 117 -9.63 -15.82 -6.07
N GLU A 118 -9.76 -14.74 -6.82
CA GLU A 118 -8.85 -14.37 -7.92
C GLU A 118 -7.69 -13.46 -7.47
N LEU A 119 -7.69 -13.05 -6.19
CA LEU A 119 -6.59 -12.28 -5.60
C LEU A 119 -5.36 -13.16 -5.37
N ASN A 120 -4.17 -12.56 -5.44
CA ASN A 120 -2.90 -13.27 -5.21
C ASN A 120 -2.96 -14.08 -3.90
N GLU A 121 -2.84 -15.40 -3.97
CA GLU A 121 -2.97 -16.32 -2.83
C GLU A 121 -1.96 -16.05 -1.71
N TRP A 122 -0.82 -15.46 -2.05
CA TRP A 122 0.27 -15.19 -1.11
C TRP A 122 0.05 -13.89 -0.32
N SER A 123 0.48 -13.89 0.94
CA SER A 123 0.78 -12.65 1.64
C SER A 123 2.08 -12.04 1.10
N LEU A 124 2.28 -10.74 1.31
CA LEU A 124 3.55 -10.11 1.00
C LEU A 124 4.59 -10.44 2.09
N PHE A 125 5.74 -10.93 1.67
CA PHE A 125 6.91 -11.20 2.51
C PHE A 125 8.09 -10.34 2.04
N PHE A 126 9.00 -9.99 2.96
CA PHE A 126 10.17 -9.16 2.73
C PHE A 126 11.45 -9.95 2.99
#